data_AF-A0A961FL58-F1
#
_entry.id   AF-A0A961FL58-F1
#
_cell.length_a   1.000
_cell.length_b   1.000
_cell.length_c   1.000
_cell.angle_alpha   90.00
_cell.angle_beta   90.00
_cell.angle_gamma   90.00
#
_symmetry.space_group_name_H-M   'P 1'
#
loop_
_entity.id
_entity.type
_entity.pdbx_description
1 polymer ?
#
loop_
_entity_poly.entity_id
_entity_poly.type
_entity_poly.pdbx_seq_one_letter_code
_entity_poly.pdbx_strand_id
1 'polypeptide(L)'
;MHAPLRRALVAVLLAAPLAGWAQVVPTTPTKFTTRATGNLSEGSGTASLNAATPKSSSITRHVSYLVLSPARAFTSNDGKTLVGKLIAWEQTVVEVETGKPLPEAQAPALNGPPTVLRADQVRLLIGQKAYELPLKRLSPEDQAFIKDLDQRLHPAPSPATATGAAKP
;
A
#
# COMPACT_ATOMS: atom_id res chain seq x y z
N MET A 1 -55.58 35.71 -10.20
CA MET A 1 -55.72 35.64 -11.66
C MET A 1 -54.96 36.81 -12.28
N HIS A 2 -54.25 36.53 -13.39
CA HIS A 2 -53.63 37.43 -14.36
C HIS A 2 -52.28 38.12 -14.06
N ALA A 3 -51.19 37.44 -14.44
CA ALA A 3 -50.23 38.00 -15.43
C ALA A 3 -50.91 38.01 -16.83
N PRO A 4 -50.44 38.68 -17.92
CA PRO A 4 -49.04 39.03 -18.26
C PRO A 4 -48.84 40.29 -19.15
N LEU A 5 -47.59 40.68 -19.47
CA LEU A 5 -47.17 41.32 -20.74
C LEU A 5 -45.61 41.37 -20.70
N ARG A 6 -44.82 40.51 -21.36
CA ARG A 6 -44.48 40.34 -22.79
C ARG A 6 -43.90 41.58 -23.49
N ARG A 7 -42.76 41.33 -24.15
CA ARG A 7 -41.99 42.11 -25.17
C ARG A 7 -40.79 42.86 -24.57
N ALA A 8 -39.57 42.83 -25.13
CA ALA A 8 -39.11 42.42 -26.44
C ALA A 8 -37.65 41.94 -26.41
N LEU A 9 -37.33 41.14 -27.42
CA LEU A 9 -36.03 40.61 -27.81
C LEU A 9 -35.32 41.61 -28.73
N VAL A 10 -34.05 41.94 -28.49
CA VAL A 10 -33.09 42.35 -29.53
C VAL A 10 -31.71 41.81 -29.16
N ALA A 11 -31.21 40.92 -30.02
CA ALA A 11 -29.84 40.47 -30.04
C ALA A 11 -28.96 41.50 -30.76
N VAL A 12 -27.79 41.81 -30.20
CA VAL A 12 -26.68 42.42 -30.96
C VAL A 12 -25.44 41.57 -30.74
N LEU A 13 -25.01 41.02 -31.88
CA LEU A 13 -23.79 40.29 -32.15
C LEU A 13 -22.57 41.20 -31.93
N LEU A 14 -21.59 40.78 -31.13
CA LEU A 14 -20.20 41.21 -31.30
C LEU A 14 -19.30 39.97 -31.31
N ALA A 15 -19.02 39.51 -32.53
CA ALA A 15 -18.00 38.51 -32.82
C ALA A 15 -16.62 39.18 -32.73
N ALA A 16 -15.82 38.79 -31.73
CA ALA A 16 -14.41 39.15 -31.68
C ALA A 16 -13.59 38.12 -32.48
N PRO A 17 -12.71 38.53 -33.42
CA PRO A 17 -11.83 37.61 -34.11
C PRO A 17 -10.65 37.28 -33.17
N LEU A 18 -10.64 36.09 -32.59
CA LEU A 18 -9.45 35.57 -31.93
C LEU A 18 -8.44 35.16 -33.00
N ALA A 19 -7.29 35.82 -32.94
CA ALA A 19 -6.15 35.64 -33.83
C ALA A 19 -5.79 34.17 -34.03
N GLY A 20 -5.54 33.80 -35.29
CA GLY A 20 -5.18 32.45 -35.70
C GLY A 20 -3.86 32.00 -35.07
N TRP A 21 -3.92 30.89 -34.34
CA TRP A 21 -2.74 30.14 -33.93
C TRP A 21 -2.37 29.26 -35.12
N ALA A 22 -1.30 29.62 -35.83
CA ALA A 22 -0.73 28.78 -36.86
C ALA A 22 -0.24 27.48 -36.20
N GLN A 23 -1.02 26.42 -36.33
CA GLN A 23 -0.65 25.08 -35.89
C GLN A 23 0.41 24.55 -36.85
N VAL A 24 1.68 24.63 -36.45
CA VAL A 24 2.76 23.92 -37.13
C VAL A 24 2.54 22.44 -36.88
N VAL A 25 1.96 21.76 -37.85
CA VAL A 25 1.86 20.30 -37.86
C VAL A 25 3.27 19.77 -38.14
N PRO A 26 3.90 19.01 -37.22
CA PRO A 26 5.14 18.33 -37.53
C PRO A 26 4.86 17.31 -38.63
N THR A 27 5.45 17.49 -39.81
CA THR A 27 5.42 16.46 -40.85
C THR A 27 6.33 15.32 -40.41
N THR A 28 5.75 14.31 -39.76
CA THR A 28 6.46 13.07 -39.47
C THR A 28 6.88 12.45 -40.81
N PRO A 29 8.18 12.28 -41.08
CA PRO A 29 8.63 11.67 -42.33
C PRO A 29 8.13 10.23 -42.40
N THR A 30 7.30 9.92 -43.39
CA THR A 30 6.71 8.58 -43.58
C THR A 30 7.69 7.56 -44.15
N LYS A 31 8.94 7.95 -44.45
CA LYS A 31 9.98 7.02 -44.91
C LYS A 31 11.33 7.32 -44.27
N PHE A 32 11.83 6.34 -43.51
CA PHE A 32 13.24 6.26 -43.17
C PHE A 32 13.98 5.57 -44.33
N THR A 33 14.91 6.28 -44.95
CA THR A 33 15.86 5.67 -45.87
C THR A 33 16.95 4.99 -45.04
N THR A 34 16.93 3.67 -44.99
CA THR A 34 18.02 2.87 -44.44
C THR A 34 19.21 2.94 -45.39
N ARG A 35 20.36 3.38 -44.87
CA ARG A 35 21.63 3.25 -45.59
C ARG A 35 21.94 1.76 -45.74
N ALA A 36 21.99 1.27 -46.99
CA ALA A 36 22.55 -0.03 -47.29
C ALA A 36 24.03 -0.04 -46.88
N THR A 37 24.36 -0.84 -45.87
CA THR A 37 25.75 -1.22 -45.59
C THR A 37 25.90 -2.66 -46.03
N GLY A 38 26.66 -2.87 -47.12
CA GLY A 38 27.11 -4.20 -47.52
C GLY A 38 26.21 -4.90 -48.53
N ASN A 39 26.73 -5.01 -49.74
CA ASN A 39 26.22 -5.81 -50.85
C ASN A 39 26.41 -7.30 -50.52
N LEU A 40 25.34 -8.06 -50.28
CA LEU A 40 25.35 -9.52 -50.38
C LEU A 40 24.15 -9.97 -51.21
N SER A 41 24.47 -10.31 -52.45
CA SER A 41 23.63 -10.97 -53.44
C SER A 41 23.06 -12.28 -52.88
N GLU A 42 21.80 -12.57 -53.23
CA GLU A 42 21.21 -13.91 -53.32
C GLU A 42 21.30 -14.80 -52.06
N GLY A 43 20.24 -14.74 -51.25
CA GLY A 43 19.97 -15.77 -50.26
C GLY A 43 18.71 -15.44 -49.46
N SER A 44 17.66 -16.23 -49.65
CA SER A 44 16.51 -16.27 -48.75
C SER A 44 16.98 -16.64 -47.35
N GLY A 45 17.25 -15.63 -46.52
CA GLY A 45 17.71 -15.78 -45.15
C GLY A 45 16.74 -15.07 -44.21
N THR A 46 15.76 -15.80 -43.69
CA THR A 46 14.99 -15.36 -42.53
C THR A 46 15.92 -15.38 -41.32
N ALA A 47 16.49 -14.22 -40.96
CA ALA A 47 17.17 -14.08 -39.68
C ALA A 47 16.13 -14.05 -38.56
N SER A 48 15.76 -15.22 -38.04
CA SER A 48 15.06 -15.31 -36.76
C SER A 48 16.07 -15.03 -35.65
N LEU A 49 15.96 -13.85 -35.05
CA LEU A 49 16.56 -13.61 -33.74
C LEU A 49 15.84 -14.49 -32.73
N ASN A 50 16.37 -15.68 -32.47
CA ASN A 50 16.03 -16.48 -31.29
C ASN A 50 16.60 -15.78 -30.04
N ALA A 51 16.04 -14.62 -29.70
CA ALA A 51 16.22 -14.04 -28.38
C ALA A 51 15.45 -14.96 -27.43
N ALA A 52 16.17 -15.88 -26.77
CA ALA A 52 15.63 -16.56 -25.62
C ALA A 52 15.24 -15.49 -24.60
N THR A 53 13.94 -15.31 -24.37
CA THR A 53 13.45 -14.40 -23.34
C THR A 53 14.09 -14.87 -22.03
N PRO A 54 14.89 -14.03 -21.33
CA PRO A 54 15.43 -14.43 -20.04
C PRO A 54 14.23 -14.72 -19.14
N LYS A 55 14.12 -15.97 -18.70
CA LYS A 55 13.07 -16.41 -17.79
C LYS A 55 13.35 -15.73 -16.45
N SER A 56 12.80 -14.52 -16.25
CA SER A 56 12.94 -13.81 -15.00
C SER A 56 12.19 -14.61 -13.94
N SER A 57 12.91 -15.26 -13.03
CA SER A 57 12.30 -15.82 -11.84
C SER A 57 11.85 -14.64 -10.96
N SER A 58 10.55 -14.34 -10.94
CA SER A 58 10.00 -13.40 -9.97
C SER A 58 9.87 -14.10 -8.61
N ILE A 59 10.24 -13.40 -7.54
CA ILE A 59 10.11 -13.89 -6.16
C ILE A 59 8.92 -13.19 -5.53
N THR A 60 7.97 -13.96 -5.02
CA THR A 60 6.83 -13.49 -4.26
C THR A 60 7.15 -13.56 -2.77
N ARG A 61 6.96 -12.44 -2.06
CA ARG A 61 7.14 -12.37 -0.61
C ARG A 61 5.79 -12.54 0.09
N HIS A 62 5.68 -13.56 0.94
CA HIS A 62 4.54 -13.79 1.82
C HIS A 62 4.89 -13.33 3.23
N VAL A 63 4.03 -12.52 3.83
CA VAL A 63 4.21 -12.02 5.20
C VAL A 63 3.01 -12.44 6.05
N SER A 64 3.28 -13.21 7.10
CA SER A 64 2.30 -13.62 8.10
C SER A 64 2.45 -12.77 9.35
N TYR A 65 1.33 -12.31 9.89
CA TYR A 65 1.26 -11.50 11.11
C TYR A 65 0.48 -12.24 12.20
N LEU A 66 0.84 -11.99 13.46
CA LEU A 66 0.01 -12.39 14.58
C LEU A 66 -1.05 -11.31 14.85
N VAL A 67 -2.33 -11.67 14.74
CA VAL A 67 -3.45 -10.76 14.96
C VAL A 67 -3.86 -10.78 16.43
N LEU A 68 -3.90 -9.60 17.04
CA LEU A 68 -4.20 -9.42 18.46
C LEU A 68 -5.63 -8.91 18.72
N SER A 69 -6.27 -8.31 17.71
CA SER A 69 -7.65 -7.83 17.82
C SER A 69 -8.46 -8.17 16.57
N PRO A 70 -9.81 -8.28 16.69
CA PRO A 70 -10.67 -8.23 15.52
C PRO A 70 -10.52 -6.88 14.78
N ALA A 71 -11.07 -6.82 13.57
CA ALA A 71 -11.11 -5.58 12.80
C ALA A 71 -11.98 -4.54 13.53
N ARG A 72 -11.44 -3.35 13.75
CA ARG A 72 -12.17 -2.23 14.36
C ARG A 72 -11.75 -0.90 13.77
N ALA A 73 -12.58 0.12 14.01
CA ALA A 73 -12.27 1.51 13.71
C ALA A 73 -11.35 2.07 14.79
N PHE A 74 -10.17 2.52 14.38
CA PHE A 74 -9.25 3.30 15.19
C PHE A 74 -9.33 4.76 14.75
N THR A 75 -9.44 5.68 15.67
CA THR A 75 -9.52 7.10 15.38
C THR A 75 -8.15 7.72 15.55
N SER A 76 -7.65 8.43 14.53
CA SER A 76 -6.48 9.29 14.64
C SER A 76 -6.84 10.56 15.41
N ASN A 77 -5.87 11.19 16.06
CA ASN A 77 -6.03 12.53 16.65
C ASN A 77 -6.42 13.59 15.62
N ASP A 78 -6.12 13.36 14.34
CA ASP A 78 -6.54 14.21 13.23
C ASP A 78 -8.04 14.03 12.87
N GLY A 79 -8.79 13.23 13.64
CA GLY A 79 -10.21 12.90 13.41
C GLY A 79 -10.46 11.86 12.31
N LYS A 80 -9.40 11.29 11.72
CA LYS A 80 -9.50 10.29 10.64
C LYS A 80 -9.71 8.89 11.21
N THR A 81 -10.68 8.17 10.67
CA THR A 81 -10.92 6.77 11.02
C THR A 81 -10.09 5.82 10.17
N LEU A 82 -9.40 4.89 10.83
CA LEU A 82 -8.60 3.81 10.24
C LEU A 82 -9.24 2.48 10.63
N VAL A 83 -9.79 1.75 9.67
CA VAL A 83 -10.35 0.43 9.93
C VAL A 83 -9.26 -0.63 9.73
N GLY A 84 -8.93 -1.36 10.79
CA GLY A 84 -7.85 -2.33 10.75
C GLY A 84 -7.85 -3.30 11.91
N LYS A 85 -6.85 -4.18 11.94
CA LYS A 85 -6.60 -5.13 13.03
C LYS A 85 -5.32 -4.74 13.75
N LEU A 86 -5.30 -4.80 15.07
CA LEU A 86 -4.06 -4.71 15.83
C LEU A 86 -3.25 -5.99 15.59
N ILE A 87 -1.98 -5.84 15.23
CA ILE A 87 -1.07 -6.97 15.03
C ILE A 87 0.15 -6.82 15.92
N ALA A 88 0.74 -7.95 16.28
CA ALA A 88 2.00 -7.96 17.00
C ALA A 88 3.16 -7.53 16.07
N TRP A 89 4.31 -7.20 16.66
CA TRP A 89 5.49 -6.83 15.90
C TRP A 89 6.19 -8.03 15.25
N GLU A 90 5.96 -9.23 15.77
CA GLU A 90 6.47 -10.48 15.24
C GLU A 90 5.77 -10.82 13.91
N GLN A 91 6.58 -11.19 12.91
CA GLN A 91 6.11 -11.58 11.59
C GLN A 91 6.96 -12.72 11.03
N THR A 92 6.36 -13.57 10.21
CA THR A 92 7.07 -14.55 9.39
C THR A 92 7.10 -14.07 7.97
N VAL A 93 8.28 -14.06 7.34
CA VAL A 93 8.44 -13.74 5.93
C VAL A 93 8.93 -14.97 5.20
N VAL A 94 8.20 -15.39 4.17
CA VAL A 94 8.58 -16.51 3.31
C VAL A 94 8.65 -16.03 1.87
N GLU A 95 9.77 -16.28 1.21
CA GLU A 95 9.99 -15.93 -0.18
C GLU A 95 9.80 -17.17 -1.05
N VAL A 96 8.95 -17.06 -2.07
CA VAL A 96 8.53 -18.17 -2.93
C VAL A 96 8.72 -17.76 -4.38
N GLU A 97 9.34 -18.63 -5.18
CA GLU A 97 9.45 -18.40 -6.62
C GLU A 97 8.06 -18.42 -7.26
N THR A 98 7.76 -17.43 -8.11
CA THR A 98 6.46 -17.30 -8.76
C THR A 98 6.13 -18.55 -9.57
N GLY A 99 4.93 -19.09 -9.37
CA GLY A 99 4.46 -20.32 -10.00
C GLY A 99 4.68 -21.59 -9.17
N LYS A 100 5.38 -21.51 -8.03
CA LYS A 100 5.40 -22.58 -7.03
C LYS A 100 4.23 -22.46 -6.06
N PRO A 101 3.71 -23.57 -5.53
CA PRO A 101 2.66 -23.53 -4.52
C PRO A 101 3.10 -22.74 -3.30
N LEU A 102 2.19 -21.93 -2.76
CA LEU A 102 2.46 -21.19 -1.53
C LEU A 102 2.69 -22.21 -0.39
N PRO A 103 3.71 -22.00 0.46
CA PRO A 103 3.81 -22.72 1.71
C PRO A 103 2.63 -22.34 2.61
N GLU A 104 2.20 -23.26 3.46
CA GLU A 104 1.16 -22.99 4.44
C GLU A 104 1.52 -21.78 5.31
N ALA A 105 0.51 -20.99 5.68
CA ALA A 105 0.70 -19.82 6.51
C ALA A 105 1.20 -20.24 7.90
N GLN A 106 2.49 -20.04 8.16
CA GLN A 106 3.08 -20.30 9.46
C GLN A 106 2.87 -19.10 10.38
N ALA A 107 2.44 -19.39 11.62
CA ALA A 107 2.38 -18.38 12.66
C ALA A 107 3.80 -17.87 13.00
N PRO A 108 3.96 -16.60 13.38
CA PRO A 108 5.23 -16.08 13.87
C PRO A 108 5.75 -16.89 15.05
N ALA A 109 7.03 -17.25 15.03
CA ALA A 109 7.69 -17.84 16.18
C ALA A 109 7.81 -16.78 17.29
N LEU A 110 7.42 -17.16 18.51
CA LEU A 110 7.43 -16.27 19.68
C LEU A 110 8.43 -16.79 20.71
N ASN A 111 9.31 -15.90 21.20
CA ASN A 111 10.24 -16.19 22.30
C ASN A 111 9.70 -15.72 23.66
N GLY A 112 8.37 -15.59 23.78
CA GLY A 112 7.67 -14.98 24.91
C GLY A 112 6.28 -14.47 24.52
N PRO A 113 5.66 -13.61 25.34
CA PRO A 113 4.40 -12.98 24.97
C PRO A 113 4.57 -12.07 23.73
N PRO A 114 3.54 -11.93 22.88
CA PRO A 114 3.61 -11.07 21.70
C PRO A 114 3.92 -9.61 22.04
N THR A 115 4.75 -8.96 21.22
CA THR A 115 5.03 -7.53 21.40
C THR A 115 3.88 -6.73 20.79
N VAL A 116 3.14 -5.99 21.61
CA VAL A 116 2.09 -5.06 21.15
C VAL A 116 2.66 -3.67 20.87
N LEU A 117 3.44 -3.16 21.84
CA LEU A 117 4.08 -1.85 21.78
C LEU A 117 5.59 -2.00 21.60
N ARG A 118 6.14 -1.27 20.63
CA ARG A 118 7.59 -1.14 20.45
C ARG A 118 7.91 0.33 20.27
N ALA A 119 8.76 0.88 21.14
CA ALA A 119 9.15 2.29 21.09
C ALA A 119 7.95 3.27 20.98
N ASP A 120 6.92 3.07 21.81
CA ASP A 120 5.66 3.84 21.79
C ASP A 120 4.87 3.80 20.46
N GLN A 121 5.15 2.81 19.62
CA GLN A 121 4.44 2.57 18.36
C GLN A 121 3.65 1.28 18.41
N VAL A 122 2.56 1.29 17.65
CA VAL A 122 1.68 0.16 17.40
C VAL A 122 1.71 -0.18 15.92
N ARG A 123 1.36 -1.42 15.61
CA ARG A 123 1.26 -1.88 14.23
C ARG A 123 -0.17 -2.30 13.91
N LEU A 124 -0.75 -1.63 12.92
CA LEU A 124 -2.11 -1.91 12.45
C LEU A 124 -2.07 -2.54 11.06
N LEU A 125 -2.75 -3.66 10.89
CA LEU A 125 -3.02 -4.22 9.56
C LEU A 125 -4.27 -3.54 8.98
N ILE A 126 -4.06 -2.69 7.97
CA ILE A 126 -5.12 -1.98 7.25
C ILE A 126 -5.18 -2.56 5.83
N GLY A 127 -6.29 -3.21 5.50
CA GLY A 127 -6.39 -4.03 4.29
C GLY A 127 -5.38 -5.18 4.34
N GLN A 128 -4.38 -5.13 3.47
CA GLN A 128 -3.30 -6.14 3.38
C GLN A 128 -1.93 -5.60 3.83
N LYS A 129 -1.86 -4.35 4.29
CA LYS A 129 -0.60 -3.69 4.63
C LYS A 129 -0.53 -3.35 6.10
N ALA A 130 0.60 -3.68 6.71
CA ALA A 130 0.92 -3.28 8.07
C ALA A 130 1.43 -1.84 8.09
N TYR A 131 0.86 -1.02 8.97
CA TYR A 131 1.24 0.37 9.21
C TYR A 131 1.70 0.54 10.64
N GLU A 132 2.85 1.17 10.80
CA GLU A 132 3.39 1.54 12.10
C GLU A 132 2.94 2.96 12.43
N LEU A 133 2.34 3.12 13.59
CA LEU A 133 1.74 4.38 14.04
C LEU A 133 2.21 4.66 15.47
N PRO A 134 2.67 5.88 15.77
CA PRO A 134 2.86 6.30 17.15
C PRO A 134 1.54 6.19 17.91
N LEU A 135 1.57 5.58 19.09
CA LEU A 135 0.39 5.41 19.95
C LEU A 135 -0.28 6.76 20.23
N LYS A 136 0.54 7.81 20.40
CA LYS A 136 0.09 9.19 20.61
C LYS A 136 -0.73 9.77 19.46
N ARG A 137 -0.70 9.18 18.25
CA ARG A 137 -1.52 9.63 17.11
C ARG A 137 -2.92 9.03 17.10
N LEU A 138 -3.22 8.08 17.99
CA LEU A 138 -4.55 7.50 18.13
C LEU A 138 -5.35 8.23 19.20
N SER A 139 -6.67 8.13 19.14
CA SER A 139 -7.58 8.69 20.12
C SER A 139 -7.31 8.15 21.53
N PRO A 140 -7.63 8.90 22.60
CA PRO A 140 -7.42 8.43 23.96
C PRO A 140 -8.09 7.10 24.28
N GLU A 141 -9.28 6.85 23.72
CA GLU A 141 -10.01 5.58 23.86
C GLU A 141 -9.22 4.42 23.24
N ASP A 142 -8.71 4.61 22.02
CA ASP A 142 -7.91 3.59 21.34
C ASP A 142 -6.57 3.36 22.02
N GLN A 143 -5.95 4.42 22.55
CA GLN A 143 -4.75 4.29 23.35
C GLN A 143 -5.00 3.44 24.60
N ALA A 144 -6.13 3.66 25.28
CA ALA A 144 -6.49 2.90 26.46
C ALA A 144 -6.72 1.42 26.13
N PHE A 145 -7.47 1.13 25.06
CA PHE A 145 -7.68 -0.23 24.57
C PHE A 145 -6.35 -0.97 24.31
N ILE A 146 -5.41 -0.32 23.63
CA ILE A 146 -4.12 -0.94 23.29
C ILE A 146 -3.29 -1.19 24.55
N LYS A 147 -3.24 -0.23 25.47
CA LYS A 147 -2.50 -0.38 26.74
C LYS A 147 -3.08 -1.48 27.63
N ASP A 148 -4.41 -1.57 27.72
CA ASP A 148 -5.10 -2.63 28.46
C ASP A 148 -4.81 -4.00 27.84
N LEU A 149 -4.79 -4.10 26.51
CA LEU A 149 -4.40 -5.33 25.81
C LEU A 149 -2.93 -5.69 26.08
N ASP A 150 -2.03 -4.71 26.02
CA ASP A 150 -0.61 -4.90 26.32
C ASP A 150 -0.40 -5.39 27.76
N GLN A 151 -1.07 -4.80 28.74
CA GLN A 151 -1.03 -5.24 30.15
C GLN A 151 -1.54 -6.67 30.36
N ARG A 152 -2.59 -7.07 29.64
CA ARG A 152 -3.09 -8.46 29.70
C ARG A 152 -2.10 -9.48 29.15
N LEU A 153 -1.33 -9.10 28.12
CA LEU A 153 -0.33 -9.97 27.51
C LEU A 153 0.99 -9.97 28.28
N HIS A 154 1.30 -8.86 28.96
CA HIS A 154 2.48 -8.68 29.80
C HIS A 154 2.06 -8.37 31.24
N PRO A 155 1.45 -9.35 31.95
CA PRO A 155 1.05 -9.13 33.34
C PRO A 155 2.29 -8.83 34.19
N ALA A 156 2.18 -7.84 35.06
CA ALA A 156 3.24 -7.53 36.02
C ALA A 156 3.58 -8.79 36.84
N PRO A 157 4.86 -9.03 37.20
CA PRO A 157 5.21 -10.10 38.11
C PRO A 157 4.44 -9.90 39.41
N SER A 158 3.58 -10.87 39.74
CA SER A 158 2.74 -10.83 40.94
C SER A 158 3.64 -10.69 42.19
N PRO A 159 3.32 -9.83 43.18
CA PRO A 159 4.14 -9.66 44.39
C PRO A 159 4.21 -10.90 45.31
N ALA A 160 3.67 -12.05 44.89
CA ALA A 160 3.56 -13.27 45.70
C ALA A 160 4.88 -14.07 45.90
N THR A 161 6.03 -13.59 45.41
CA THR A 161 7.33 -14.29 45.56
C THR A 161 8.33 -13.54 46.47
N ALA A 162 7.84 -12.69 47.38
CA ALA A 162 8.65 -12.05 48.43
C ALA A 162 8.16 -12.47 49.83
N THR A 163 8.09 -13.77 50.10
CA THR A 163 7.95 -14.27 51.48
C THR A 163 8.72 -15.57 51.59
N GLY A 164 9.97 -15.48 52.06
CA GLY A 164 10.75 -16.66 52.40
C GLY A 164 12.25 -16.44 52.37
N ALA A 165 12.78 -15.76 53.39
CA ALA A 165 14.05 -16.09 54.05
C ALA A 165 14.51 -14.92 54.94
N ALA A 166 13.84 -14.73 56.07
CA ALA A 166 14.49 -14.21 57.26
C ALA A 166 14.53 -15.37 58.25
N LYS A 167 15.71 -16.00 58.38
CA LYS A 167 15.99 -17.01 59.39
C LYS A 167 16.74 -16.32 60.55
N PRO A 168 16.38 -16.58 61.82
CA PRO A 168 17.08 -16.03 62.98
C PRO A 168 18.51 -16.53 63.10
#